data_AF-A0A8B7NQM0-F1
#
_entry.id   AF-A0A8B7NQM0-F1
#
_cell.length_a   1.000
_cell.length_b   1.000
_cell.length_c   1.000
_cell.angle_alpha   90.00
_cell.angle_beta   90.00
_cell.angle_gamma   90.00
#
_symmetry.space_group_name_H-M   'P 1'
#
loop_
_entity.id
_entity.type
_entity.pdbx_description
1 polymer ?
#
loop_
_entity_poly.entity_id
_entity_poly.type
_entity_poly.pdbx_seq_one_letter_code
_entity_poly.pdbx_strand_id
1 'polypeptide(L)'
;MGVEDEKSTEIRAEEKSRGGMSYEVILSQAVTERPSSPAKSPSPPPARSITQQDIENKLELAEQRRKALEAQRVASIGERLCRLEEAARKRQEANDEFICSTATALDLKLDASSVNREAHLDGLKAKVADHLNSVETVRKSVEEQTEKLREEILSKMSSAQENRDDHLRTIMAKLQAHEASVQRVRESHDRAVRDLEERIRIKQEVATDNREAEIEKKLEALRNHLAKVEDFKENLNKKHEEQSEKLRAEIASYEAKVDKIRNERNARPPTNVLDKIEKIIENKEKEHENRMKEVEEKIKAKFDLVEKNRAEMAEKNRKIREEQERRAEAVRANKEKMTASTTSDDISSG
;
A
#
# COMPACT_ATOMS: atom_id res chain seq x y z
N MET A 1 -144.89 -166.09 42.61
CA MET A 1 -145.98 -165.64 43.49
C MET A 1 -145.71 -164.17 43.76
N GLY A 2 -146.48 -163.28 43.13
CA GLY A 2 -147.43 -162.39 43.82
C GLY A 2 -146.68 -161.17 44.37
N VAL A 3 -147.04 -159.92 44.10
CA VAL A 3 -148.38 -159.34 44.16
C VAL A 3 -148.36 -158.04 43.32
N GLU A 4 -149.36 -157.84 42.47
CA GLU A 4 -149.70 -156.52 41.94
C GLU A 4 -150.36 -155.72 43.07
N ASP A 5 -149.84 -154.53 43.38
CA ASP A 5 -150.55 -153.54 44.19
C ASP A 5 -150.72 -152.25 43.38
N GLU A 6 -151.98 -151.89 43.19
CA GLU A 6 -152.49 -150.74 42.42
C GLU A 6 -151.93 -149.40 42.93
N LYS A 7 -151.46 -148.54 42.01
CA LYS A 7 -151.12 -147.14 42.32
C LYS A 7 -152.39 -146.27 42.26
N SER A 8 -152.82 -145.73 43.40
CA SER A 8 -153.94 -144.77 43.47
C SER A 8 -153.45 -143.30 43.32
N THR A 9 -153.81 -142.64 42.23
CA THR A 9 -153.64 -141.17 42.03
C THR A 9 -154.72 -140.39 42.79
N GLU A 10 -154.36 -139.39 43.59
CA GLU A 10 -155.26 -138.54 44.40
C GLU A 10 -155.30 -137.09 43.88
N ILE A 11 -156.47 -136.46 43.80
CA ILE A 11 -156.63 -135.04 43.42
C ILE A 11 -157.16 -134.24 44.61
N ARG A 12 -156.54 -133.10 44.93
CA ARG A 12 -156.88 -132.25 46.09
C ARG A 12 -156.86 -130.75 45.75
N ALA A 13 -157.39 -129.92 46.64
CA ALA A 13 -157.42 -128.44 46.52
C ALA A 13 -158.01 -127.90 45.19
N GLU A 14 -159.18 -128.42 44.81
CA GLU A 14 -159.91 -127.92 43.64
C GLU A 14 -160.52 -126.54 43.93
N GLU A 15 -160.02 -125.51 43.24
CA GLU A 15 -160.53 -124.14 43.33
C GLU A 15 -161.10 -123.72 41.96
N LYS A 16 -162.41 -123.44 41.92
CA LYS A 16 -163.12 -123.03 40.70
C LYS A 16 -163.34 -121.53 40.74
N SER A 17 -162.80 -120.83 39.75
CA SER A 17 -163.15 -119.44 39.47
C SER A 17 -163.97 -119.34 38.18
N ARG A 18 -164.54 -118.16 37.89
CA ARG A 18 -165.34 -117.93 36.67
C ARG A 18 -164.54 -118.16 35.36
N GLY A 19 -163.21 -118.23 35.43
CA GLY A 19 -162.30 -118.42 34.29
C GLY A 19 -161.68 -119.82 34.17
N GLY A 20 -162.03 -120.78 35.04
CA GLY A 20 -161.48 -122.14 35.00
C GLY A 20 -161.32 -122.77 36.38
N MET A 21 -160.86 -124.01 36.41
CA MET A 21 -160.60 -124.76 37.64
C MET A 21 -159.13 -125.12 37.74
N SER A 22 -158.54 -124.92 38.92
CA SER A 22 -157.23 -125.46 39.27
C SER A 22 -157.40 -126.54 40.33
N TYR A 23 -156.70 -127.65 40.18
CA TYR A 23 -156.61 -128.71 41.18
C TYR A 23 -155.18 -129.23 41.25
N GLU A 24 -154.80 -129.73 42.42
CA GLU A 24 -153.49 -130.31 42.68
C GLU A 24 -153.56 -131.83 42.49
N VAL A 25 -152.74 -132.39 41.59
CA VAL A 25 -152.69 -133.84 41.30
C VAL A 25 -151.50 -134.47 42.02
N ILE A 26 -151.78 -135.43 42.90
CA ILE A 26 -150.79 -136.16 43.66
C ILE A 26 -150.75 -137.60 43.15
N LEU A 27 -149.72 -137.92 42.34
CA LEU A 27 -149.54 -139.25 41.72
C LEU A 27 -149.08 -140.33 42.72
N SER A 28 -148.53 -139.91 43.87
CA SER A 28 -148.13 -140.75 45.00
C SER A 28 -147.82 -139.85 46.20
N GLN A 29 -148.18 -140.25 47.42
CA GLN A 29 -147.82 -139.51 48.63
C GLN A 29 -146.29 -139.45 48.79
N ALA A 30 -145.75 -138.27 49.13
CA ALA A 30 -144.33 -138.06 49.30
C ALA A 30 -143.78 -138.96 50.43
N VAL A 31 -142.81 -139.83 50.12
CA VAL A 31 -142.29 -140.90 51.01
C VAL A 31 -141.38 -140.36 52.14
N THR A 32 -141.39 -139.05 52.39
CA THR A 32 -140.66 -138.41 53.48
C THR A 32 -141.45 -137.22 54.02
N GLU A 33 -141.75 -137.26 55.33
CA GLU A 33 -142.27 -136.12 56.08
C GLU A 33 -141.31 -134.93 56.00
N ARG A 34 -141.86 -133.78 55.62
CA ARG A 34 -141.20 -132.49 55.41
C ARG A 34 -140.41 -132.03 56.66
N PRO A 35 -139.10 -131.76 56.57
CA PRO A 35 -138.45 -130.91 57.57
C PRO A 35 -138.98 -129.48 57.43
N SER A 36 -139.35 -128.91 58.56
CA SER A 36 -139.69 -127.50 58.77
C SER A 36 -138.79 -126.55 57.96
N SER A 37 -139.41 -125.52 57.36
CA SER A 37 -138.76 -124.43 56.64
C SER A 37 -137.49 -123.90 57.33
N PRO A 38 -136.32 -123.83 56.67
CA PRO A 38 -135.17 -123.12 57.24
C PRO A 38 -135.27 -121.62 56.93
N ALA A 39 -135.60 -120.88 57.98
CA ALA A 39 -135.23 -119.51 58.31
C ALA A 39 -135.36 -118.41 57.23
N LYS A 40 -136.29 -117.48 57.47
CA LYS A 40 -136.10 -116.07 57.06
C LYS A 40 -134.72 -115.65 57.54
N SER A 41 -133.82 -115.32 56.63
CA SER A 41 -132.63 -114.53 56.95
C SER A 41 -133.06 -113.36 57.84
N PRO A 42 -132.36 -113.05 58.94
CA PRO A 42 -132.71 -111.87 59.73
C PRO A 42 -132.75 -110.69 58.77
N SER A 43 -133.92 -110.05 58.68
CA SER A 43 -134.09 -108.84 57.87
C SER A 43 -132.91 -107.92 58.18
N PRO A 44 -132.24 -107.35 57.16
CA PRO A 44 -131.24 -106.32 57.41
C PRO A 44 -131.86 -105.31 58.38
N PRO A 45 -131.10 -104.75 59.35
CA PRO A 45 -131.62 -103.66 60.17
C PRO A 45 -132.27 -102.65 59.22
N PRO A 46 -133.46 -102.11 59.54
CA PRO A 46 -134.24 -101.30 58.60
C PRO A 46 -133.28 -100.31 57.96
N ALA A 47 -133.14 -100.39 56.63
CA ALA A 47 -132.17 -99.59 55.91
C ALA A 47 -132.31 -98.16 56.44
N ARG A 48 -131.27 -97.61 57.07
CA ARG A 48 -131.30 -96.24 57.59
C ARG A 48 -131.86 -95.40 56.45
N SER A 49 -133.01 -94.76 56.70
CA SER A 49 -133.69 -93.98 55.68
C SER A 49 -132.68 -92.95 55.20
N ILE A 50 -132.24 -93.10 53.96
CA ILE A 50 -131.28 -92.19 53.34
C ILE A 50 -131.88 -90.80 53.48
N THR A 51 -131.25 -89.95 54.29
CA THR A 51 -131.75 -88.60 54.51
C THR A 51 -131.43 -87.76 53.28
N GLN A 52 -132.17 -86.68 53.05
CA GLN A 52 -131.92 -85.79 51.92
C GLN A 52 -130.47 -85.26 51.93
N GLN A 53 -129.92 -84.99 53.13
CA GLN A 53 -128.54 -84.58 53.32
C GLN A 53 -127.52 -85.67 52.92
N ASP A 54 -127.83 -86.96 53.15
CA ASP A 54 -126.99 -88.08 52.68
C ASP A 54 -126.98 -88.21 51.14
N ILE A 55 -128.08 -87.84 50.47
CA ILE A 55 -128.18 -87.82 49.01
C ILE A 55 -127.35 -86.67 48.44
N GLU A 56 -127.51 -85.46 49.00
CA GLU A 56 -126.76 -84.27 48.62
C GLU A 56 -125.25 -84.48 48.80
N ASN A 57 -124.83 -85.01 49.95
CA ASN A 57 -123.41 -85.34 50.21
C ASN A 57 -122.86 -86.35 49.19
N LYS A 58 -123.64 -87.36 48.78
CA LYS A 58 -123.22 -88.33 47.74
C LYS A 58 -123.10 -87.68 46.36
N LEU A 59 -123.99 -86.77 46.00
CA LEU A 59 -123.94 -86.02 44.75
C LEU A 59 -122.75 -85.05 44.73
N GLU A 60 -122.53 -84.31 45.83
CA GLU A 60 -121.38 -83.43 45.98
C GLU A 60 -120.06 -84.21 45.90
N LEU A 61 -119.95 -85.37 46.54
CA LEU A 61 -118.75 -86.20 46.48
C LEU A 61 -118.51 -86.77 45.07
N ALA A 62 -119.58 -87.11 44.33
CA ALA A 62 -119.48 -87.48 42.92
C ALA A 62 -119.04 -86.29 42.04
N GLU A 63 -119.54 -85.09 42.31
CA GLU A 63 -119.14 -83.87 41.61
C GLU A 63 -117.68 -83.51 41.91
N GLN A 64 -117.24 -83.58 43.16
CA GLN A 64 -115.84 -83.37 43.56
C GLN A 64 -114.92 -84.38 42.89
N ARG A 65 -115.31 -85.66 42.80
CA ARG A 65 -114.56 -86.67 42.07
C ARG A 65 -114.46 -86.36 40.57
N ARG A 66 -115.54 -85.88 39.95
CA ARG A 66 -115.54 -85.43 38.55
C ARG A 66 -114.56 -84.26 38.37
N LYS A 67 -114.67 -83.23 39.21
CA LYS A 67 -113.79 -82.04 39.19
C LYS A 67 -112.31 -82.43 39.42
N ALA A 68 -112.03 -83.35 40.33
CA ALA A 68 -110.67 -83.82 40.61
C ALA A 68 -110.06 -84.58 39.40
N LEU A 69 -110.83 -85.46 38.75
CA LEU A 69 -110.38 -86.15 37.54
C LEU A 69 -110.17 -85.18 36.37
N GLU A 70 -111.03 -84.18 36.23
CA GLU A 70 -110.87 -83.13 35.23
C GLU A 70 -109.64 -82.26 35.51
N ALA A 71 -109.44 -81.81 36.75
CA ALA A 71 -108.25 -81.08 37.16
C ALA A 71 -106.97 -81.89 36.94
N GLN A 72 -106.97 -83.20 37.23
CA GLN A 72 -105.83 -84.08 36.96
C GLN A 72 -105.54 -84.19 35.46
N ARG A 73 -106.58 -84.29 34.61
CA ARG A 73 -106.42 -84.29 33.15
C ARG A 73 -105.85 -82.97 32.65
N VAL A 74 -106.38 -81.84 33.11
CA VAL A 74 -105.88 -80.51 32.74
C VAL A 74 -104.43 -80.33 33.19
N ALA A 75 -104.08 -80.73 34.41
CA ALA A 75 -102.71 -80.68 34.92
C ALA A 75 -101.74 -81.55 34.09
N SER A 76 -102.16 -82.76 33.71
CA SER A 76 -101.33 -83.63 32.85
C SER A 76 -101.14 -83.06 31.44
N ILE A 77 -102.16 -82.43 30.86
CA ILE A 77 -102.05 -81.73 29.57
C ILE A 77 -101.13 -80.53 29.72
N GLY A 78 -101.29 -79.72 30.78
CA GLY A 78 -100.43 -78.58 31.08
C GLY A 78 -98.96 -78.98 31.20
N GLU A 79 -98.65 -80.04 31.95
CA GLU A 79 -97.28 -80.55 32.08
C GLU A 79 -96.68 -80.98 30.73
N ARG A 80 -97.48 -81.62 29.86
CA ARG A 80 -97.02 -81.99 28.50
C ARG A 80 -96.74 -80.76 27.64
N LEU A 81 -97.57 -79.72 27.73
CA LEU A 81 -97.37 -78.45 27.02
C LEU A 81 -96.11 -77.74 27.51
N CYS A 82 -95.91 -77.63 28.83
CA CYS A 82 -94.69 -77.03 29.39
C CYS A 82 -93.43 -77.77 28.93
N ARG A 83 -93.43 -79.11 28.90
CA ARG A 83 -92.28 -79.88 28.38
C ARG A 83 -92.02 -79.63 26.89
N LEU A 84 -93.07 -79.44 26.08
CA LEU A 84 -92.94 -79.11 24.67
C LEU A 84 -92.37 -77.69 24.48
N GLU A 85 -92.84 -76.72 25.26
CA GLU A 85 -92.33 -75.35 25.28
C GLU A 85 -90.86 -75.30 25.72
N GLU A 86 -90.50 -76.01 26.78
CA GLU A 86 -89.11 -76.13 27.25
C GLU A 86 -88.20 -76.78 26.20
N ALA A 87 -88.68 -77.83 25.52
CA ALA A 87 -87.93 -78.47 24.44
C ALA A 87 -87.76 -77.54 23.23
N ALA A 88 -88.78 -76.74 22.89
CA ALA A 88 -88.70 -75.73 21.85
C ALA A 88 -87.71 -74.62 22.23
N ARG A 89 -87.78 -74.11 23.47
CA ARG A 89 -86.85 -73.12 24.02
C ARG A 89 -85.40 -73.61 23.97
N LYS A 90 -85.13 -74.82 24.45
CA LYS A 90 -83.77 -75.41 24.42
C LYS A 90 -83.22 -75.57 23.00
N ARG A 91 -84.08 -75.94 22.03
CA ARG A 91 -83.67 -76.00 20.62
C ARG A 91 -83.31 -74.62 20.08
N GLN A 92 -84.10 -73.60 20.44
CA GLN A 92 -83.81 -72.23 20.04
C GLN A 92 -82.52 -71.71 20.68
N GLU A 93 -82.34 -71.91 21.98
CA GLU A 93 -81.13 -71.51 22.72
C GLU A 93 -79.87 -72.17 22.13
N ALA A 94 -79.90 -73.48 21.84
CA ALA A 94 -78.77 -74.17 21.22
C ALA A 94 -78.47 -73.65 19.79
N ASN A 95 -79.50 -73.26 19.03
CA ASN A 95 -79.32 -72.65 17.72
C ASN A 95 -78.71 -71.25 17.83
N ASP A 96 -79.17 -70.44 18.79
CA ASP A 96 -78.66 -69.09 19.02
C ASP A 96 -77.20 -69.12 19.52
N GLU A 97 -76.88 -70.04 20.44
CA GLU A 97 -75.50 -70.30 20.89
C GLU A 97 -74.59 -70.70 19.72
N PHE A 98 -75.07 -71.58 18.83
CA PHE A 98 -74.31 -71.98 17.64
C PHE A 98 -74.04 -70.79 16.70
N ILE A 99 -75.06 -69.96 16.44
CA ILE A 99 -74.93 -68.76 15.61
C ILE A 99 -73.94 -67.78 16.24
N CYS A 100 -74.08 -67.47 17.53
CA CYS A 100 -73.20 -66.57 18.24
C CYS A 100 -71.75 -67.09 18.29
N SER A 101 -71.55 -68.37 18.60
CA SER A 101 -70.21 -68.97 18.64
C SER A 101 -69.55 -68.98 17.25
N THR A 102 -70.33 -69.21 16.19
CA THR A 102 -69.80 -69.21 14.82
C THR A 102 -69.48 -67.80 14.34
N ALA A 103 -70.31 -66.81 14.67
CA ALA A 103 -70.08 -65.40 14.35
C ALA A 103 -68.81 -64.89 15.05
N THR A 104 -68.69 -65.10 16.36
CA THR A 104 -67.49 -64.71 17.13
C THR A 104 -66.23 -65.42 16.63
N ALA A 105 -66.30 -66.69 16.27
CA ALA A 105 -65.16 -67.41 15.69
C ALA A 105 -64.75 -66.87 14.30
N LEU A 106 -65.71 -66.39 13.50
CA LEU A 106 -65.42 -65.73 12.23
C LEU A 106 -64.76 -64.37 12.45
N ASP A 107 -65.30 -63.56 13.36
CA ASP A 107 -64.75 -62.23 13.70
C ASP A 107 -63.30 -62.36 14.19
N LEU A 108 -63.02 -63.29 15.11
CA LEU A 108 -61.66 -63.56 15.59
C LEU A 108 -60.69 -63.95 14.47
N LYS A 109 -61.15 -64.71 13.46
CA LYS A 109 -60.32 -65.07 12.30
C LYS A 109 -60.05 -63.88 11.39
N LEU A 110 -61.05 -63.02 11.18
CA LEU A 110 -60.90 -61.80 10.38
C LEU A 110 -59.94 -60.82 11.07
N ASP A 111 -60.08 -60.64 12.38
CA ASP A 111 -59.20 -59.80 13.18
C ASP A 111 -57.77 -60.33 13.17
N ALA A 112 -57.57 -61.64 13.40
CA ALA A 112 -56.24 -62.25 13.33
C ALA A 112 -55.61 -62.10 11.93
N SER A 113 -56.40 -62.24 10.86
CA SER A 113 -55.93 -62.01 9.49
C SER A 113 -55.52 -60.56 9.26
N SER A 114 -56.31 -59.61 9.75
CA SER A 114 -56.03 -58.18 9.67
C SER A 114 -54.74 -57.82 10.40
N VAL A 115 -54.61 -58.26 11.66
CA VAL A 115 -53.42 -58.03 12.50
C VAL A 115 -52.17 -58.65 11.87
N ASN A 116 -52.25 -59.88 11.36
CA ASN A 116 -51.11 -60.52 10.70
C ASN A 116 -50.68 -59.78 9.44
N ARG A 117 -51.65 -59.30 8.64
CA ARG A 117 -51.38 -58.49 7.46
C ARG A 117 -50.72 -57.17 7.83
N GLU A 118 -51.21 -56.48 8.86
CA GLU A 118 -50.66 -55.21 9.33
C GLU A 118 -49.24 -55.40 9.89
N ALA A 119 -49.03 -56.41 10.74
CA ALA A 119 -47.70 -56.74 11.26
C ALA A 119 -46.68 -57.04 10.15
N HIS A 120 -47.11 -57.74 9.09
CA HIS A 120 -46.25 -57.98 7.92
C HIS A 120 -45.91 -56.68 7.17
N LEU A 121 -46.91 -55.83 6.94
CA LEU A 121 -46.70 -54.53 6.28
C LEU A 121 -45.79 -53.62 7.10
N ASP A 122 -45.95 -53.58 8.41
CA ASP A 122 -45.11 -52.78 9.29
C ASP A 122 -43.68 -53.31 9.38
N GLY A 123 -43.50 -54.64 9.34
CA GLY A 123 -42.18 -55.25 9.18
C GLY A 123 -41.49 -54.86 7.88
N LEU A 124 -42.22 -54.73 6.76
CA LEU A 124 -41.68 -54.23 5.51
C LEU A 124 -41.34 -52.73 5.58
N LYS A 125 -42.22 -51.91 6.16
CA LYS A 125 -41.97 -50.47 6.35
C LYS A 125 -40.72 -50.23 7.21
N ALA A 126 -40.55 -50.98 8.29
CA ALA A 126 -39.38 -50.89 9.16
C ALA A 126 -38.09 -51.20 8.40
N LYS A 127 -38.05 -52.29 7.62
CA LYS A 127 -36.89 -52.64 6.78
C LYS A 127 -36.55 -51.55 5.75
N VAL A 128 -37.57 -50.93 5.14
CA VAL A 128 -37.36 -49.81 4.21
C VAL A 128 -36.81 -48.59 4.94
N ALA A 129 -37.36 -48.25 6.11
CA ALA A 129 -36.88 -47.14 6.93
C ALA A 129 -35.42 -47.34 7.36
N ASP A 130 -35.05 -48.55 7.81
CA ASP A 130 -33.68 -48.89 8.17
C ASP A 130 -32.72 -48.75 6.99
N HIS A 131 -33.14 -49.21 5.80
CA HIS A 131 -32.35 -49.05 4.58
C HIS A 131 -32.13 -47.57 4.22
N LEU A 132 -33.18 -46.75 4.28
CA LEU A 132 -33.08 -45.31 4.02
C LEU A 132 -32.14 -44.62 5.03
N ASN A 133 -32.24 -44.96 6.32
CA ASN A 133 -31.34 -44.44 7.35
C ASN A 133 -29.88 -44.86 7.10
N SER A 134 -29.65 -46.11 6.68
CA SER A 134 -28.31 -46.58 6.32
C SER A 134 -27.75 -45.81 5.12
N VAL A 135 -28.56 -45.57 4.08
CA VAL A 135 -28.17 -44.78 2.91
C VAL A 135 -27.85 -43.34 3.30
N GLU A 136 -28.67 -42.73 4.16
CA GLU A 136 -28.44 -41.36 4.64
C GLU A 136 -27.15 -41.27 5.46
N THR A 137 -26.85 -42.26 6.29
CA THR A 137 -25.61 -42.33 7.08
C THR A 137 -24.38 -42.40 6.16
N VAL A 138 -24.43 -43.25 5.12
CA VAL A 138 -23.35 -43.34 4.12
C VAL A 138 -23.21 -42.01 3.37
N ARG A 139 -24.32 -41.39 2.96
CA ARG A 139 -24.32 -40.07 2.29
C ARG A 139 -23.62 -39.01 3.14
N LYS A 140 -24.00 -38.87 4.42
CA LYS A 140 -23.40 -37.93 5.37
C LYS A 140 -21.90 -38.20 5.57
N SER A 141 -21.52 -39.48 5.70
CA SER A 141 -20.10 -39.86 5.85
C SER A 141 -19.27 -39.46 4.63
N VAL A 142 -19.78 -39.62 3.42
CA VAL A 142 -19.07 -39.23 2.18
C VAL A 142 -18.96 -37.71 2.07
N GLU A 143 -20.03 -36.98 2.42
CA GLU A 143 -20.02 -35.52 2.46
C GLU A 143 -18.97 -35.00 3.45
N GLU A 144 -18.92 -35.55 4.66
CA GLU A 144 -17.95 -35.17 5.69
C GLU A 144 -16.51 -35.45 5.26
N GLN A 145 -16.24 -36.61 4.65
CA GLN A 145 -14.91 -36.92 4.11
C GLN A 145 -14.50 -35.98 2.99
N THR A 146 -15.44 -35.63 2.10
CA THR A 146 -15.20 -34.70 0.99
C THR A 146 -14.89 -33.29 1.50
N GLU A 147 -15.60 -32.84 2.54
CA GLU A 147 -15.38 -31.52 3.11
C GLU A 147 -14.05 -31.43 3.88
N LYS A 148 -13.70 -32.47 4.66
CA LYS A 148 -12.37 -32.57 5.29
C LYS A 148 -11.24 -32.50 4.27
N LEU A 149 -11.38 -33.21 3.14
CA LEU A 149 -10.40 -33.14 2.05
C LEU A 149 -10.32 -31.74 1.43
N ARG A 150 -11.45 -31.05 1.25
CA ARG A 150 -11.46 -29.65 0.77
C ARG A 150 -10.74 -28.73 1.75
N GLU A 151 -11.05 -28.80 3.04
CA GLU A 151 -10.42 -27.98 4.07
C GLU A 151 -8.91 -28.22 4.12
N GLU A 152 -8.46 -29.48 4.02
CA GLU A 152 -7.04 -29.81 4.01
C GLU A 152 -6.33 -29.22 2.77
N ILE A 153 -6.94 -29.31 1.59
CA ILE A 153 -6.42 -28.72 0.36
C ILE A 153 -6.34 -27.20 0.49
N LEU A 154 -7.40 -26.55 0.98
CA LEU A 154 -7.44 -25.10 1.17
C LEU A 154 -6.39 -24.63 2.18
N SER A 155 -6.23 -25.35 3.29
CA SER A 155 -5.20 -25.07 4.29
C SER A 155 -3.80 -25.17 3.69
N LYS A 156 -3.50 -26.25 2.95
CA LYS A 156 -2.20 -26.42 2.27
C LYS A 156 -1.93 -25.32 1.24
N MET A 157 -2.93 -24.94 0.45
CA MET A 157 -2.81 -23.84 -0.52
C MET A 157 -2.56 -22.50 0.17
N SER A 158 -3.27 -22.22 1.27
CA SER A 158 -3.09 -21.00 2.06
C SER A 158 -1.69 -20.94 2.68
N SER A 159 -1.21 -22.01 3.31
CA SER A 159 0.14 -22.06 3.88
C SER A 159 1.23 -21.97 2.81
N ALA A 160 1.03 -22.59 1.64
CA ALA A 160 1.97 -22.45 0.52
C ALA A 160 2.02 -21.01 0.00
N GLN A 161 0.88 -20.33 -0.08
CA GLN A 161 0.78 -18.93 -0.47
C GLN A 161 1.47 -18.01 0.56
N GLU A 162 1.20 -18.19 1.85
CA GLU A 162 1.83 -17.43 2.92
C GLU A 162 3.36 -17.61 2.91
N ASN A 163 3.85 -18.85 2.78
CA ASN A 163 5.28 -19.14 2.68
C ASN A 163 5.93 -18.47 1.46
N ARG A 164 5.24 -18.46 0.31
CA ARG A 164 5.71 -17.77 -0.89
C ARG A 164 5.79 -16.26 -0.66
N ASP A 165 4.76 -15.68 -0.06
CA ASP A 165 4.67 -14.25 0.20
C ASP A 165 5.72 -13.80 1.23
N ASP A 166 5.96 -14.60 2.27
CA ASP A 166 7.00 -14.37 3.27
C ASP A 166 8.40 -14.43 2.65
N HIS A 167 8.64 -15.40 1.77
CA HIS A 167 9.90 -15.50 1.04
C HIS A 167 10.14 -14.27 0.16
N LEU A 168 9.13 -13.84 -0.59
CA LEU A 168 9.19 -12.62 -1.41
C LEU A 168 9.42 -11.39 -0.54
N ARG A 169 8.70 -11.25 0.57
CA ARG A 169 8.86 -10.14 1.52
C ARG A 169 10.28 -10.09 2.08
N THR A 170 10.87 -11.24 2.39
CA THR A 170 12.26 -11.35 2.84
C THR A 170 13.25 -10.88 1.77
N ILE A 171 13.05 -11.27 0.50
CA ILE A 171 13.90 -10.81 -0.60
C ILE A 171 13.77 -9.30 -0.79
N MET A 172 12.55 -8.77 -0.80
CA MET A 172 12.30 -7.34 -0.94
C MET A 172 12.96 -6.53 0.18
N ALA A 173 12.84 -6.97 1.43
CA ALA A 173 13.49 -6.32 2.57
C ALA A 173 15.02 -6.30 2.44
N LYS A 174 15.64 -7.39 1.96
CA LYS A 174 17.09 -7.43 1.71
C LYS A 174 17.52 -6.46 0.62
N LEU A 175 16.75 -6.36 -0.47
CA LEU A 175 17.03 -5.42 -1.56
C LEU A 175 16.93 -3.96 -1.08
N GLN A 176 15.87 -3.63 -0.32
CA GLN A 176 15.70 -2.30 0.27
C GLN A 176 16.83 -1.96 1.26
N ALA A 177 17.25 -2.91 2.09
CA ALA A 177 18.38 -2.71 3.01
C ALA A 177 19.70 -2.46 2.27
N HIS A 178 19.94 -3.18 1.17
CA HIS A 178 21.10 -2.98 0.33
C HIS A 178 21.06 -1.60 -0.35
N GLU A 179 19.93 -1.21 -0.93
CA GLU A 179 19.73 0.11 -1.52
C GLU A 179 19.97 1.24 -0.51
N ALA A 180 19.42 1.13 0.69
CA ALA A 180 19.66 2.07 1.78
C ALA A 180 21.15 2.13 2.17
N SER A 181 21.86 1.00 2.13
CA SER A 181 23.31 0.98 2.39
C SER A 181 24.11 1.69 1.30
N VAL A 182 23.78 1.46 0.02
CA VAL A 182 24.40 2.16 -1.12
C VAL A 182 24.15 3.66 -0.99
N GLN A 183 22.92 4.06 -0.64
CA GLN A 183 22.56 5.46 -0.45
C GLN A 183 23.36 6.11 0.67
N ARG A 184 23.52 5.44 1.83
CA ARG A 184 24.39 5.93 2.93
C ARG A 184 25.83 6.13 2.48
N VAL A 185 26.39 5.22 1.67
CA VAL A 185 27.75 5.34 1.14
C VAL A 185 27.86 6.53 0.20
N ARG A 186 26.91 6.71 -0.72
CA ARG A 186 26.85 7.87 -1.62
C ARG A 186 26.79 9.18 -0.84
N GLU A 187 25.87 9.28 0.12
CA GLU A 187 25.74 10.48 0.97
C GLU A 187 27.00 10.77 1.77
N SER A 188 27.67 9.73 2.29
CA SER A 188 28.95 9.88 2.99
C SER A 188 30.04 10.41 2.06
N HIS A 189 30.10 9.92 0.82
CA HIS A 189 31.04 10.39 -0.18
C HIS A 189 30.75 11.84 -0.57
N ASP A 190 29.49 12.19 -0.84
CA ASP A 190 29.07 13.54 -1.18
C ASP A 190 29.39 14.55 -0.07
N ARG A 191 29.23 14.15 1.21
CA ARG A 191 29.66 14.98 2.35
C ARG A 191 31.17 15.20 2.34
N ALA A 192 31.96 14.14 2.15
CA ALA A 192 33.41 14.25 2.11
C ALA A 192 33.89 15.15 0.95
N VAL A 193 33.26 15.08 -0.22
CA VAL A 193 33.54 15.96 -1.36
C VAL A 193 33.21 17.41 -1.01
N ARG A 194 32.02 17.70 -0.46
CA ARG A 194 31.66 19.06 -0.03
C ARG A 194 32.63 19.64 1.01
N ASP A 195 33.05 18.82 1.98
CA ASP A 195 34.02 19.26 2.98
C ASP A 195 35.39 19.60 2.35
N LEU A 196 35.81 18.85 1.33
CA LEU A 196 37.04 19.14 0.59
C LEU A 196 36.90 20.42 -0.25
N GLU A 197 35.78 20.60 -0.94
CA GLU A 197 35.47 21.82 -1.70
C GLU A 197 35.50 23.05 -0.79
N GLU A 198 34.86 22.98 0.38
CA GLU A 198 34.84 24.09 1.34
C GLU A 198 36.24 24.37 1.92
N ARG A 199 37.03 23.34 2.22
CA ARG A 199 38.44 23.52 2.63
C ARG A 199 39.27 24.20 1.55
N ILE A 200 39.07 23.84 0.28
CA ILE A 200 39.77 24.47 -0.86
C ILE A 200 39.35 25.94 -0.95
N ARG A 201 38.04 26.22 -0.86
CA ARG A 201 37.49 27.57 -0.91
C ARG A 201 38.05 28.45 0.21
N ILE A 202 38.03 28.00 1.46
CA ILE A 202 38.62 28.73 2.60
C ILE A 202 40.11 28.99 2.37
N LYS A 203 40.86 28.00 1.87
CA LYS A 203 42.30 28.20 1.56
C LYS A 203 42.52 29.24 0.47
N GLN A 204 41.65 29.30 -0.53
CA GLN A 204 41.71 30.33 -1.58
C GLN A 204 41.40 31.71 -1.01
N GLU A 205 40.37 31.84 -0.17
CA GLU A 205 40.01 33.08 0.53
C GLU A 205 41.14 33.60 1.43
N VAL A 206 41.73 32.74 2.25
CA VAL A 206 42.90 33.12 3.06
C VAL A 206 44.08 33.54 2.19
N ALA A 207 44.29 32.91 1.03
CA ALA A 207 45.36 33.30 0.11
C ALA A 207 45.08 34.67 -0.55
N THR A 208 43.82 34.98 -0.88
CA THR A 208 43.43 36.30 -1.40
C THR A 208 43.57 37.37 -0.33
N ASP A 209 43.09 37.13 0.89
CA ASP A 209 43.17 38.08 2.00
C ASP A 209 44.63 38.41 2.35
N ASN A 210 45.50 37.40 2.38
CA ASN A 210 46.93 37.61 2.61
C ASN A 210 47.57 38.45 1.49
N ARG A 211 47.18 38.21 0.23
CA ARG A 211 47.68 38.98 -0.91
C ARG A 211 47.19 40.42 -0.85
N GLU A 212 45.93 40.64 -0.51
CA GLU A 212 45.33 41.97 -0.32
C GLU A 212 46.01 42.72 0.83
N ALA A 213 46.21 42.06 1.96
CA ALA A 213 46.92 42.63 3.11
C ALA A 213 48.37 43.02 2.77
N GLU A 214 49.07 42.25 1.92
CA GLU A 214 50.42 42.62 1.47
C GLU A 214 50.40 43.83 0.53
N ILE A 215 49.41 43.90 -0.37
CA ILE A 215 49.20 45.07 -1.25
C ILE A 215 48.89 46.29 -0.39
N GLU A 216 48.01 46.17 0.59
CA GLU A 216 47.64 47.26 1.50
C GLU A 216 48.83 47.75 2.31
N LYS A 217 49.67 46.85 2.85
CA LYS A 217 50.95 47.22 3.50
C LYS A 217 51.87 48.02 2.57
N LYS A 218 51.97 47.62 1.29
CA LYS A 218 52.78 48.34 0.30
C LYS A 218 52.19 49.71 -0.03
N LEU A 219 50.87 49.81 -0.18
CA LEU A 219 50.16 51.08 -0.38
C LEU A 219 50.35 52.01 0.81
N GLU A 220 50.27 51.50 2.04
CA GLU A 220 50.46 52.28 3.26
C GLU A 220 51.91 52.77 3.40
N ALA A 221 52.89 51.93 3.03
CA ALA A 221 54.29 52.36 2.96
C ALA A 221 54.50 53.48 1.93
N LEU A 222 53.84 53.39 0.77
CA LEU A 222 53.86 54.45 -0.25
C LEU A 222 53.20 55.73 0.25
N ARG A 223 52.03 55.64 0.90
CA ARG A 223 51.34 56.80 1.53
C ARG A 223 52.24 57.48 2.56
N ASN A 224 52.88 56.71 3.43
CA ASN A 224 53.82 57.24 4.43
C ASN A 224 55.04 57.91 3.77
N HIS A 225 55.57 57.36 2.67
CA HIS A 225 56.65 58.00 1.93
C HIS A 225 56.19 59.30 1.27
N LEU A 226 55.00 59.32 0.68
CA LEU A 226 54.41 60.53 0.09
C LEU A 226 54.21 61.61 1.16
N ALA A 227 53.68 61.25 2.33
CA ALA A 227 53.53 62.18 3.47
C ALA A 227 54.88 62.78 3.90
N LYS A 228 55.93 61.96 4.02
CA LYS A 228 57.29 62.47 4.32
C LYS A 228 57.83 63.42 3.25
N VAL A 229 57.52 63.16 1.98
CA VAL A 229 57.90 64.06 0.87
C VAL A 229 57.12 65.37 0.96
N GLU A 230 55.84 65.32 1.31
CA GLU A 230 55.02 66.52 1.57
C GLU A 230 55.57 67.32 2.75
N ASP A 231 55.86 66.67 3.89
CA ASP A 231 56.50 67.31 5.05
C ASP A 231 57.85 67.95 4.68
N PHE A 232 58.66 67.26 3.85
CA PHE A 232 59.94 67.80 3.39
C PHE A 232 59.76 69.01 2.45
N LYS A 233 58.78 68.96 1.55
CA LYS A 233 58.41 70.11 0.69
C LYS A 233 57.92 71.28 1.53
N GLU A 234 57.08 71.03 2.55
CA GLU A 234 56.59 72.06 3.46
C GLU A 234 57.76 72.68 4.25
N ASN A 235 58.68 71.87 4.75
CA ASN A 235 59.89 72.35 5.45
C ASN A 235 60.84 73.12 4.52
N LEU A 236 61.00 72.70 3.27
CA LEU A 236 61.76 73.45 2.26
C LEU A 236 61.10 74.79 1.94
N ASN A 237 59.77 74.81 1.79
CA ASN A 237 59.04 76.05 1.60
C ASN A 237 59.22 76.99 2.79
N LYS A 238 59.06 76.50 4.03
CA LYS A 238 59.35 77.25 5.26
C LYS A 238 60.78 77.80 5.26
N LYS A 239 61.78 77.00 4.92
CA LYS A 239 63.19 77.43 4.85
C LYS A 239 63.44 78.45 3.74
N HIS A 240 62.80 78.29 2.58
CA HIS A 240 62.87 79.25 1.49
C HIS A 240 62.17 80.57 1.86
N GLU A 241 61.06 80.50 2.59
CA GLU A 241 60.33 81.64 3.12
C GLU A 241 61.19 82.38 4.16
N GLU A 242 61.79 81.66 5.11
CA GLU A 242 62.78 82.20 6.07
C GLU A 242 64.00 82.84 5.37
N GLN A 243 64.52 82.20 4.31
CA GLN A 243 65.63 82.75 3.51
C GLN A 243 65.20 84.00 2.73
N SER A 244 63.98 83.99 2.19
CA SER A 244 63.39 85.14 1.50
C SER A 244 63.18 86.29 2.46
N GLU A 245 62.73 86.03 3.69
CA GLU A 245 62.60 87.03 4.75
C GLU A 245 63.97 87.59 5.16
N LYS A 246 64.99 86.74 5.30
CA LYS A 246 66.38 87.18 5.56
C LYS A 246 66.93 88.05 4.44
N LEU A 247 66.73 87.65 3.18
CA LEU A 247 67.12 88.44 2.01
C LEU A 247 66.34 89.76 1.93
N ARG A 248 65.03 89.77 2.23
CA ARG A 248 64.24 91.01 2.32
C ARG A 248 64.76 91.93 3.43
N ALA A 249 65.10 91.39 4.59
CA ALA A 249 65.69 92.15 5.70
C ALA A 249 67.09 92.68 5.34
N GLU A 250 67.89 91.89 4.62
CA GLU A 250 69.21 92.30 4.14
C GLU A 250 69.13 93.39 3.07
N ILE A 251 68.22 93.26 2.10
CA ILE A 251 67.89 94.30 1.12
C ILE A 251 67.42 95.56 1.86
N ALA A 252 66.50 95.47 2.82
CA ALA A 252 66.06 96.61 3.61
C ALA A 252 67.23 97.29 4.37
N SER A 253 68.20 96.50 4.87
CA SER A 253 69.43 97.03 5.47
C SER A 253 70.34 97.71 4.45
N TYR A 254 70.46 97.17 3.23
CA TYR A 254 71.23 97.80 2.15
C TYR A 254 70.55 99.05 1.62
N GLU A 255 69.23 99.08 1.50
CA GLU A 255 68.43 100.26 1.17
C GLU A 255 68.64 101.35 2.23
N ALA A 256 68.58 101.00 3.53
CA ALA A 256 68.90 101.93 4.61
C ALA A 256 70.35 102.46 4.55
N LYS A 257 71.33 101.64 4.11
CA LYS A 257 72.73 102.08 3.89
C LYS A 257 72.88 102.96 2.66
N VAL A 258 72.16 102.68 1.57
CA VAL A 258 72.14 103.50 0.35
C VAL A 258 71.50 104.85 0.63
N ASP A 259 70.43 104.91 1.43
CA ASP A 259 69.83 106.17 1.88
C ASP A 259 70.79 106.97 2.77
N LYS A 260 71.61 106.29 3.59
CA LYS A 260 72.68 106.94 4.37
C LYS A 260 73.78 107.52 3.47
N ILE A 261 74.22 106.78 2.45
CA ILE A 261 75.22 107.23 1.47
C ILE A 261 74.67 108.37 0.58
N ARG A 262 73.38 108.33 0.21
CA ARG A 262 72.73 109.38 -0.58
C ARG A 262 72.62 110.69 0.21
N ASN A 263 72.35 110.60 1.51
CA ASN A 263 72.29 111.76 2.38
C ASN A 263 73.67 112.35 2.74
N GLU A 264 74.73 111.53 2.78
CA GLU A 264 76.12 112.01 3.00
C GLU A 264 76.76 112.62 1.73
N ARG A 265 76.29 112.27 0.53
CA ARG A 265 76.81 112.79 -0.76
C ARG A 265 76.40 114.25 -1.07
N ASN A 266 75.40 114.79 -0.38
CA ASN A 266 74.87 116.14 -0.62
C ASN A 266 75.56 117.26 0.23
N ALA A 267 76.67 116.98 0.92
CA ALA A 267 77.28 117.92 1.87
C ALA A 267 78.81 118.09 1.78
N ARG A 268 79.42 118.21 0.57
CA ARG A 268 80.80 118.76 0.41
C ARG A 268 81.10 119.31 -1.02
N PRO A 269 81.56 120.58 -1.20
CA PRO A 269 81.94 121.17 -2.49
C PRO A 269 83.47 121.12 -2.81
N PRO A 270 83.89 121.44 -4.07
CA PRO A 270 84.82 120.61 -4.84
C PRO A 270 86.23 121.18 -5.04
N THR A 271 87.22 120.33 -5.34
CA THR A 271 88.55 120.75 -5.83
C THR A 271 89.06 119.91 -7.00
N ASN A 272 88.94 120.52 -8.18
CA ASN A 272 90.04 120.82 -9.11
C ASN A 272 91.04 119.70 -9.51
N VAL A 273 90.63 118.82 -10.44
CA VAL A 273 91.53 117.92 -11.20
C VAL A 273 91.06 117.80 -12.66
N LEU A 274 90.86 118.93 -13.35
CA LEU A 274 90.57 118.97 -14.79
C LEU A 274 91.66 119.66 -15.64
N ASP A 275 92.72 120.22 -15.04
CA ASP A 275 93.81 120.89 -15.78
C ASP A 275 95.12 120.07 -15.93
N LYS A 276 95.11 118.78 -15.54
CA LYS A 276 96.35 117.94 -15.50
C LYS A 276 96.38 116.77 -16.49
N ILE A 277 95.28 116.49 -17.19
CA ILE A 277 95.18 115.37 -18.13
C ILE A 277 95.28 115.83 -19.59
N GLU A 278 94.88 117.07 -19.92
CA GLU A 278 95.01 117.63 -21.28
C GLU A 278 96.46 117.98 -21.67
N LYS A 279 97.31 118.44 -20.73
CA LYS A 279 98.73 118.75 -21.02
C LYS A 279 99.64 117.51 -21.18
N ILE A 280 99.19 116.33 -20.75
CA ILE A 280 99.98 115.07 -20.86
C ILE A 280 99.69 114.36 -22.19
N ILE A 281 98.48 114.54 -22.75
CA ILE A 281 98.10 113.97 -24.05
C ILE A 281 98.76 114.78 -25.19
N GLU A 282 98.76 116.11 -25.11
CA GLU A 282 99.37 116.96 -26.15
C GLU A 282 100.92 116.91 -26.19
N ASN A 283 101.58 116.66 -25.04
CA ASN A 283 103.05 116.50 -24.99
C ASN A 283 103.52 115.12 -25.46
N LYS A 284 102.73 114.05 -25.28
CA LYS A 284 103.07 112.71 -25.79
C LYS A 284 102.78 112.56 -27.29
N GLU A 285 101.79 113.26 -27.82
CA GLU A 285 101.53 113.30 -29.27
C GLU A 285 102.63 114.06 -30.04
N LYS A 286 103.12 115.20 -29.51
CA LYS A 286 104.27 115.94 -30.10
C LYS A 286 105.61 115.17 -30.02
N GLU A 287 105.85 114.36 -28.98
CA GLU A 287 107.01 113.46 -28.92
C GLU A 287 106.91 112.30 -29.92
N HIS A 288 105.72 111.73 -30.12
CA HIS A 288 105.49 110.65 -31.07
C HIS A 288 105.58 111.15 -32.53
N GLU A 289 105.11 112.37 -32.80
CA GLU A 289 105.23 113.01 -34.12
C GLU A 289 106.68 113.36 -34.48
N ASN A 290 107.47 113.84 -33.52
CA ASN A 290 108.90 114.11 -33.73
C ASN A 290 109.72 112.83 -33.91
N ARG A 291 109.41 111.74 -33.18
CA ARG A 291 110.02 110.41 -33.42
C ARG A 291 109.64 109.82 -34.76
N MET A 292 108.41 110.03 -35.23
CA MET A 292 107.99 109.61 -36.58
C MET A 292 108.70 110.39 -37.68
N LYS A 293 108.88 111.72 -37.54
CA LYS A 293 109.65 112.54 -38.48
C LYS A 293 111.15 112.19 -38.51
N GLU A 294 111.76 111.88 -37.36
CA GLU A 294 113.17 111.44 -37.29
C GLU A 294 113.37 110.03 -37.91
N VAL A 295 112.39 109.14 -37.76
CA VAL A 295 112.38 107.83 -38.42
C VAL A 295 112.13 107.96 -39.92
N GLU A 296 111.25 108.86 -40.35
CA GLU A 296 111.01 109.18 -41.77
C GLU A 296 112.26 109.78 -42.43
N GLU A 297 112.98 110.70 -41.79
CA GLU A 297 114.24 111.23 -42.31
C GLU A 297 115.35 110.17 -42.36
N LYS A 298 115.43 109.26 -41.37
CA LYS A 298 116.39 108.13 -41.40
C LYS A 298 116.03 107.10 -42.47
N ILE A 299 114.74 106.88 -42.74
CA ILE A 299 114.26 106.05 -43.86
C ILE A 299 114.57 106.73 -45.19
N LYS A 300 114.35 108.04 -45.32
CA LYS A 300 114.64 108.81 -46.53
C LYS A 300 116.14 108.89 -46.83
N ALA A 301 116.99 109.12 -45.83
CA ALA A 301 118.45 109.07 -45.99
C ALA A 301 118.98 107.66 -46.32
N LYS A 302 118.34 106.59 -45.80
CA LYS A 302 118.66 105.21 -46.21
C LYS A 302 118.19 104.90 -47.63
N PHE A 303 117.04 105.43 -48.06
CA PHE A 303 116.58 105.30 -49.44
C PHE A 303 117.48 106.06 -50.41
N ASP A 304 117.89 107.29 -50.11
CA ASP A 304 118.82 108.07 -50.94
C ASP A 304 120.21 107.41 -51.03
N LEU A 305 120.70 106.81 -49.93
CA LEU A 305 121.95 106.04 -49.92
C LEU A 305 121.83 104.74 -50.73
N VAL A 306 120.71 104.03 -50.63
CA VAL A 306 120.44 102.83 -51.43
C VAL A 306 120.25 103.19 -52.90
N GLU A 307 119.64 104.32 -53.22
CA GLU A 307 119.46 104.81 -54.58
C GLU A 307 120.78 105.28 -55.20
N LYS A 308 121.67 105.90 -54.41
CA LYS A 308 123.06 106.21 -54.79
C LYS A 308 123.90 104.95 -55.01
N ASN A 309 123.78 103.94 -54.13
CA ASN A 309 124.43 102.63 -54.31
C ASN A 309 123.84 101.84 -55.50
N ARG A 310 122.54 101.98 -55.75
CA ARG A 310 121.85 101.40 -56.91
C ARG A 310 122.24 102.10 -58.22
N ALA A 311 122.50 103.41 -58.18
CA ALA A 311 123.03 104.18 -59.30
C ALA A 311 124.50 103.85 -59.59
N GLU A 312 125.36 103.71 -58.57
CA GLU A 312 126.74 103.22 -58.74
C GLU A 312 126.79 101.77 -59.25
N MET A 313 125.90 100.90 -58.77
CA MET A 313 125.77 99.54 -59.29
C MET A 313 125.19 99.52 -60.71
N ALA A 314 124.28 100.43 -61.04
CA ALA A 314 123.78 100.62 -62.40
C ALA A 314 124.86 101.18 -63.33
N GLU A 315 125.78 102.02 -62.84
CA GLU A 315 126.93 102.55 -63.59
C GLU A 315 128.02 101.47 -63.78
N LYS A 316 128.28 100.64 -62.76
CA LYS A 316 129.08 99.41 -62.91
C LYS A 316 128.45 98.43 -63.89
N ASN A 317 127.13 98.24 -63.82
CA ASN A 317 126.40 97.40 -64.78
C ASN A 317 126.33 98.04 -66.18
N ARG A 318 126.42 99.37 -66.30
CA ARG A 318 126.58 100.07 -67.59
C ARG A 318 127.98 99.85 -68.14
N LYS A 319 129.04 99.97 -67.33
CA LYS A 319 130.43 99.66 -67.73
C LYS A 319 130.62 98.19 -68.10
N ILE A 320 129.96 97.27 -67.40
CA ILE A 320 129.93 95.85 -67.76
C ILE A 320 129.12 95.62 -69.05
N ARG A 321 128.01 96.35 -69.29
CA ARG A 321 127.27 96.30 -70.56
C ARG A 321 128.07 96.92 -71.72
N GLU A 322 128.81 97.99 -71.49
CA GLU A 322 129.76 98.58 -72.45
C GLU A 322 130.93 97.61 -72.74
N GLU A 323 131.38 96.83 -71.75
CA GLU A 323 132.37 95.75 -71.95
C GLU A 323 131.77 94.54 -72.69
N GLN A 324 130.50 94.21 -72.43
CA GLN A 324 129.73 93.26 -73.24
C GLN A 324 129.47 93.79 -74.65
N GLU A 325 129.40 95.11 -74.85
CA GLU A 325 129.26 95.76 -76.15
C GLU A 325 130.59 95.77 -76.93
N ARG A 326 131.73 95.99 -76.25
CA ARG A 326 133.09 95.79 -76.79
C ARG A 326 133.37 94.33 -77.17
N ARG A 327 132.90 93.38 -76.35
CA ARG A 327 132.96 91.95 -76.69
C ARG A 327 131.98 91.60 -77.81
N ALA A 328 130.82 92.25 -77.89
CA ALA A 328 129.89 92.12 -79.01
C ALA A 328 130.44 92.75 -80.31
N GLU A 329 131.32 93.75 -80.24
CA GLU A 329 132.12 94.24 -81.36
C GLU A 329 133.23 93.24 -81.75
N ALA A 330 133.87 92.55 -80.81
CA ALA A 330 134.79 91.45 -81.11
C ALA A 330 134.08 90.23 -81.75
N VAL A 331 132.83 89.98 -81.35
CA VAL A 331 131.94 89.03 -82.03
C VAL A 331 131.56 89.52 -83.44
N ARG A 332 131.44 90.83 -83.70
CA ARG A 332 131.26 91.39 -85.05
C ARG A 332 132.52 91.26 -85.92
N ALA A 333 133.72 91.47 -85.38
CA ALA A 333 134.99 91.34 -86.11
C ALA A 333 135.40 89.88 -86.42
N ASN A 334 135.09 88.93 -85.53
CA ASN A 334 135.30 87.50 -85.83
C ASN A 334 134.21 86.92 -86.74
N LYS A 335 133.00 87.50 -86.73
CA LYS A 335 131.96 87.22 -87.72
C LYS A 335 132.36 87.71 -89.11
N GLU A 336 133.10 88.81 -89.24
CA GLU A 336 133.74 89.24 -90.50
C GLU A 336 134.89 88.33 -90.97
N LYS A 337 135.55 87.56 -90.08
CA LYS A 337 136.68 86.69 -90.45
C LYS A 337 136.33 85.31 -90.99
N MET A 338 135.15 84.74 -90.70
CA MET A 338 134.80 83.38 -91.17
C MET A 338 133.59 83.31 -92.11
N THR A 339 132.88 84.42 -92.35
CA THR A 339 132.09 84.60 -93.57
C THR A 339 132.95 84.91 -94.82
N ALA A 340 134.27 84.69 -94.73
CA ALA A 340 135.23 84.76 -95.84
C ALA A 340 135.70 83.37 -96.34
N SER A 341 135.22 82.27 -95.76
CA SER A 341 135.39 80.91 -96.29
C SER A 341 134.00 80.30 -96.47
N THR A 342 133.31 80.73 -97.51
CA THR A 342 133.23 80.02 -98.79
C THR A 342 132.33 78.78 -98.70
N THR A 343 131.05 78.91 -99.05
CA THR A 343 130.53 79.02 -100.44
C THR A 343 130.31 77.62 -101.00
N SER A 344 129.17 77.50 -101.69
CA SER A 344 128.86 76.51 -102.72
C SER A 344 128.83 75.05 -102.25
N ASP A 345 127.71 74.35 -102.44
CA ASP A 345 127.36 73.80 -103.75
C ASP A 345 128.50 72.97 -104.36
N ASP A 346 128.10 71.81 -104.87
CA ASP A 346 128.66 71.21 -106.08
C ASP A 346 130.02 70.48 -106.04
N ILE A 347 130.24 69.39 -106.79
CA ILE A 347 129.41 68.53 -107.64
C ILE A 347 130.25 67.26 -107.93
N SER A 348 129.60 66.09 -107.99
CA SER A 348 129.86 65.01 -108.94
C SER A 348 128.59 64.14 -108.94
N SER A 349 127.89 63.90 -110.05
CA SER A 349 128.37 63.66 -111.42
C SER A 349 127.95 64.71 -112.46
N GLY A 350 128.94 65.13 -113.24
CA GLY A 350 128.91 66.04 -114.38
C GLY A 350 130.34 66.46 -114.69
#